data_AF-A0A2J0N8R2-F1
#
_entry.id   AF-A0A2J0N8R2-F1
#
_cell.length_a   1.000
_cell.length_b   1.000
_cell.length_c   1.000
_cell.angle_alpha   90.00
_cell.angle_beta   90.00
_cell.angle_gamma   90.00
#
_symmetry.space_group_name_H-M   'P 1'
#
loop_
_entity.id
_entity.type
_entity.pdbx_description
1 polymer ?
#
loop_
_entity_poly.entity_id
_entity_poly.type
_entity_poly.pdbx_seq_one_letter_code
_entity_poly.pdbx_strand_id
1 'polypeptide(L)'
;MASQLKQTVEKIKHLSVLEERNRIAIDLHDCCAQDLANIIKRLELCEKLFQKEPAAAIKELQDLKETTRSVLNRTRQVIFELKSPEDAGFDLSSKLTSYIEDYKKTTD
;
A
#
# COMPACT_ATOMS: atom_id res chain seq x y z
N MET A 1 10.23 -33.72 -19.31
CA MET A 1 8.93 -33.16 -19.78
C MET A 1 7.93 -32.90 -18.65
N ALA A 2 7.47 -33.91 -17.89
CA ALA A 2 6.46 -33.68 -16.83
C ALA A 2 6.88 -32.68 -15.72
N SER A 3 8.14 -32.73 -15.28
CA SER A 3 8.70 -31.78 -14.29
C SER A 3 8.76 -30.34 -14.81
N GLN A 4 9.21 -30.15 -16.05
CA GLN A 4 9.24 -28.84 -16.71
C GLN A 4 7.82 -28.27 -16.90
N LEU A 5 6.84 -29.11 -17.28
CA LEU A 5 5.45 -28.69 -17.38
C LEU A 5 4.91 -28.21 -16.03
N LYS A 6 5.20 -28.94 -14.95
CA LYS A 6 4.78 -28.58 -13.59
C LYS A 6 5.39 -27.24 -13.13
N GLN A 7 6.69 -27.02 -13.38
CA GLN A 7 7.36 -25.74 -13.10
C GLN A 7 6.77 -24.58 -13.90
N THR A 8 6.47 -24.79 -15.18
CA THR A 8 5.87 -23.74 -16.03
C THR A 8 4.47 -23.39 -15.55
N VAL A 9 3.66 -24.38 -15.14
CA VAL A 9 2.33 -24.14 -14.55
C VAL A 9 2.42 -23.36 -13.24
N GLU A 10 3.36 -23.69 -12.36
CA GLU A 10 3.58 -22.93 -11.13
C GLU A 10 4.02 -21.48 -11.41
N LYS A 11 4.93 -21.28 -12.38
CA LYS A 11 5.34 -19.93 -12.81
C LYS A 11 4.18 -19.12 -13.37
N ILE A 12 3.36 -19.70 -14.24
CA ILE A 12 2.18 -19.02 -14.80
C ILE A 12 1.21 -18.61 -13.69
N LYS A 13 0.96 -19.51 -12.73
CA LYS A 13 0.11 -19.22 -11.58
C LYS A 13 0.67 -18.06 -10.74
N HIS A 14 1.98 -18.04 -10.50
CA HIS A 14 2.64 -16.96 -9.77
C HIS A 14 2.51 -15.62 -10.49
N LEU A 15 2.79 -15.59 -11.80
CA LEU A 15 2.68 -14.38 -12.62
C LEU A 15 1.26 -13.84 -12.66
N SER A 16 0.26 -14.71 -12.80
CA SER A 16 -1.15 -14.32 -12.80
C SER A 16 -1.57 -13.70 -11.46
N VAL A 17 -1.10 -14.23 -10.33
CA VAL A 17 -1.35 -13.64 -9.00
C VAL A 17 -0.68 -12.26 -8.88
N LEU A 18 0.52 -12.10 -9.42
CA LEU A 18 1.25 -10.83 -9.37
C LEU A 18 0.55 -9.74 -10.20
N GLU A 19 0.08 -10.10 -11.40
CA GLU A 19 -0.70 -9.21 -12.28
C GLU A 19 -1.99 -8.76 -11.61
N GLU A 20 -2.73 -9.68 -11.00
CA GLU A 20 -3.95 -9.38 -10.25
C GLU A 20 -3.68 -8.39 -9.10
N ARG A 21 -2.61 -8.62 -8.33
CA ARG A 21 -2.21 -7.71 -7.24
C ARG A 21 -1.82 -6.34 -7.75
N ASN A 22 -1.12 -6.26 -8.87
CA ASN A 22 -0.73 -4.99 -9.47
C ASN A 22 -1.96 -4.21 -9.97
N ARG A 23 -2.94 -4.90 -10.57
CA ARG A 23 -4.21 -4.26 -10.95
C ARG A 23 -4.94 -3.69 -9.73
N ILE A 24 -5.07 -4.50 -8.67
CA ILE A 24 -5.68 -4.05 -7.40
C ILE A 24 -4.91 -2.86 -6.82
N ALA A 25 -3.57 -2.83 -6.92
CA ALA A 25 -2.74 -1.71 -6.48
C ALA A 25 -3.11 -0.40 -7.15
N ILE A 26 -3.26 -0.43 -8.48
CA ILE A 26 -3.61 0.73 -9.29
C ILE A 26 -5.02 1.21 -8.94
N ASP A 27 -5.99 0.30 -8.87
CA ASP A 27 -7.39 0.64 -8.53
C ASP A 27 -7.48 1.29 -7.14
N LEU A 28 -6.71 0.78 -6.16
CA LEU A 28 -6.68 1.33 -4.81
C LEU A 28 -5.96 2.68 -4.75
N HIS A 29 -4.89 2.87 -5.53
CA HIS A 29 -4.20 4.15 -5.68
C HIS A 29 -5.15 5.22 -6.25
N ASP A 30 -5.94 4.87 -7.26
CA ASP A 30 -6.91 5.78 -7.87
C ASP A 30 -8.01 6.19 -6.88
N CYS A 31 -8.45 5.27 -6.04
CA CYS A 31 -9.35 5.58 -4.92
C CYS A 31 -8.73 6.59 -3.94
N CYS A 32 -7.43 6.45 -3.62
CA CYS A 32 -6.72 7.42 -2.77
C CYS A 32 -6.64 8.81 -3.44
N ALA A 33 -6.38 8.84 -4.75
CA ALA A 33 -6.35 10.10 -5.52
C ALA A 33 -7.72 10.80 -5.52
N GLN A 34 -8.81 10.05 -5.68
CA GLN A 34 -10.17 10.58 -5.58
C GLN A 34 -10.47 11.15 -4.19
N ASP A 35 -10.08 10.46 -3.12
CA ASP A 35 -10.27 10.95 -1.75
C ASP A 35 -9.54 12.28 -1.52
N LEU A 36 -8.29 12.38 -1.99
CA LEU A 36 -7.50 13.60 -1.88
C LEU A 36 -8.13 14.75 -2.67
N ALA A 37 -8.62 14.50 -3.89
CA ALA A 37 -9.34 15.50 -4.67
C ALA A 37 -10.61 15.99 -3.95
N ASN A 38 -11.33 15.09 -3.27
CA ASN A 38 -12.49 15.46 -2.46
C ASN A 38 -12.08 16.32 -1.24
N ILE A 39 -10.99 15.97 -0.56
CA ILE A 39 -10.46 16.77 0.56
C ILE A 39 -10.11 18.18 0.09
N ILE A 40 -9.44 18.33 -1.06
CA ILE A 40 -9.10 19.64 -1.64
C ILE A 40 -10.37 20.46 -1.90
N LYS A 41 -11.39 19.89 -2.56
CA LYS A 41 -12.66 20.58 -2.81
C LYS A 41 -13.36 21.03 -1.53
N ARG A 42 -13.32 20.22 -0.47
CA ARG A 42 -13.91 20.58 0.82
C ARG A 42 -13.13 21.68 1.53
N LEU A 43 -11.81 21.72 1.38
CA LEU A 43 -11.00 22.86 1.85
C LEU A 43 -11.39 24.16 1.15
N GLU A 44 -11.52 24.15 -0.18
CA GLU A 44 -11.98 25.33 -0.94
C GLU A 44 -13.39 25.78 -0.51
N LEU A 45 -14.27 24.84 -0.17
CA LEU A 45 -15.59 25.15 0.40
C LEU A 45 -15.46 25.82 1.76
N CYS A 46 -14.63 25.30 2.65
CA CYS A 46 -14.36 25.89 3.96
C CYS A 46 -13.86 27.34 3.83
N GLU A 47 -12.92 27.60 2.92
CA GLU A 47 -12.41 28.96 2.64
C GLU A 47 -13.53 29.93 2.24
N LYS A 48 -14.47 29.48 1.40
CA LYS A 48 -15.65 30.26 1.02
C LYS A 48 -16.63 30.45 2.18
N LEU A 49 -16.81 29.43 3.02
CA LEU A 49 -17.70 29.47 4.18
C LEU A 49 -17.16 30.40 5.28
N PHE A 50 -15.85 30.51 5.47
CA PHE A 50 -15.27 31.39 6.47
C PHE A 50 -15.70 32.86 6.33
N GLN A 51 -15.95 33.32 5.11
CA GLN A 51 -16.38 34.70 4.85
C GLN A 51 -17.88 34.93 5.10
N LYS A 52 -18.70 33.88 4.97
CA LYS A 52 -20.17 33.98 5.01
C LYS A 52 -20.76 33.44 6.31
N GLU A 53 -20.28 32.29 6.75
CA GLU A 53 -20.82 31.53 7.87
C GLU A 53 -19.69 30.77 8.61
N PRO A 54 -18.95 31.45 9.50
CA PRO A 54 -17.78 30.88 10.17
C PRO A 54 -18.09 29.64 11.02
N ALA A 55 -19.27 29.58 11.64
CA ALA A 55 -19.70 28.42 12.42
C ALA A 55 -19.86 27.16 11.56
N ALA A 56 -20.42 27.31 10.34
CA ALA A 56 -20.53 26.21 9.38
C ALA A 56 -19.14 25.77 8.88
N ALA A 57 -18.22 26.73 8.63
CA ALA A 57 -16.85 26.42 8.24
C ALA A 57 -16.10 25.59 9.31
N ILE A 58 -16.26 25.95 10.60
CA ILE A 58 -15.65 25.19 11.70
C ILE A 58 -16.19 23.77 11.76
N LYS A 59 -17.50 23.59 11.61
CA LYS A 59 -18.13 22.27 11.59
C LYS A 59 -17.62 21.42 10.41
N GLU A 60 -17.60 22.00 9.22
CA GLU A 60 -17.11 21.33 8.01
C GLU A 60 -15.62 20.93 8.15
N LEU A 61 -14.78 21.76 8.76
CA LEU A 61 -13.39 21.44 9.05
C LEU A 61 -13.23 20.28 10.05
N GLN A 62 -14.10 20.19 11.07
CA GLN A 62 -14.09 19.07 12.01
C GLN A 62 -14.45 17.76 11.29
N ASP A 63 -15.49 17.78 10.46
CA ASP A 63 -15.91 16.62 9.66
C ASP A 63 -14.84 16.23 8.64
N LEU A 64 -14.19 17.22 8.01
CA LEU A 64 -13.08 17.01 7.08
C LEU A 64 -11.87 16.38 7.76
N LYS A 65 -11.57 16.77 9.00
CA LYS A 65 -10.47 16.18 9.78
C LYS A 65 -10.70 14.69 10.04
N GLU A 66 -11.91 14.30 10.44
CA GLU A 66 -12.26 12.88 10.64
C GLU A 66 -12.23 12.11 9.32
N THR A 67 -12.77 12.69 8.24
CA THR A 67 -12.72 12.10 6.90
C THR A 67 -11.28 11.85 6.46
N THR A 68 -10.41 12.85 6.64
CA THR A 68 -8.99 12.77 6.25
C THR A 68 -8.25 11.70 7.05
N ARG A 69 -8.55 11.54 8.35
CA ARG A 69 -8.00 10.46 9.18
C ARG A 69 -8.42 9.08 8.67
N SER A 70 -9.68 8.93 8.30
CA SER A 70 -10.20 7.68 7.73
C SER A 70 -9.51 7.33 6.42
N VAL A 71 -9.37 8.31 5.51
CA VAL A 71 -8.66 8.16 4.23
C VAL A 71 -7.22 7.72 4.47
N LEU A 72 -6.49 8.39 5.37
CA LEU A 72 -5.10 8.06 5.69
C LEU A 72 -4.95 6.62 6.20
N ASN A 73 -5.86 6.16 7.07
CA ASN A 73 -5.83 4.80 7.57
C ASN A 73 -6.10 3.78 6.46
N ARG A 74 -7.07 4.06 5.58
CA ARG A 74 -7.36 3.21 4.43
C ARG A 74 -6.17 3.14 3.48
N THR A 75 -5.54 4.27 3.16
CA THR A 75 -4.32 4.31 2.32
C THR A 75 -3.18 3.49 2.93
N ARG A 76 -2.97 3.57 4.25
CA ARG A 76 -1.95 2.73 4.93
C ARG A 76 -2.25 1.24 4.83
N GLN A 77 -3.52 0.86 4.99
CA GLN A 77 -3.93 -0.54 4.86
C GLN A 77 -3.71 -1.05 3.44
N VAL A 78 -4.08 -0.25 2.43
CA VAL A 78 -3.81 -0.54 1.02
C VAL A 78 -2.31 -0.75 0.79
N ILE A 79 -1.47 0.19 1.22
CA ILE A 79 0.00 0.07 1.06
C ILE A 79 0.52 -1.21 1.72
N PHE A 80 -0.02 -1.59 2.87
CA PHE A 80 0.35 -2.82 3.57
C PHE A 80 -0.08 -4.09 2.80
N GLU A 81 -1.31 -4.15 2.30
CA GLU A 81 -1.84 -5.30 1.55
C GLU A 81 -1.13 -5.51 0.20
N LEU A 82 -0.64 -4.41 -0.39
CA LEU A 82 0.12 -4.41 -1.64
C LEU A 82 1.58 -4.83 -1.46
N LYS A 83 2.12 -4.79 -0.24
CA LYS A 83 3.49 -5.24 0.04
C LYS A 83 3.58 -6.75 -0.26
N SER A 84 4.52 -7.15 -1.13
CA SER A 84 4.67 -8.55 -1.53
C SER A 84 5.14 -9.41 -0.33
N PRO A 85 4.68 -10.67 -0.18
CA PRO A 85 5.24 -11.63 0.78
C PRO A 85 6.73 -11.87 0.54
N GLU A 86 7.22 -11.60 -0.67
CA GLU A 86 8.64 -11.67 -1.03
C GLU A 86 9.46 -10.59 -0.28
N ASP A 87 8.86 -9.42 -0.02
CA ASP A 87 9.42 -8.37 0.86
C ASP A 87 9.18 -8.65 2.36
N ALA A 88 8.30 -9.59 2.69
CA ALA A 88 8.23 -10.20 4.02
C ALA A 88 9.28 -11.31 4.20
N GLY A 89 9.98 -11.70 3.14
CA GLY A 89 11.11 -12.62 3.11
C GLY A 89 12.41 -12.05 3.70
N PHE A 90 12.35 -11.09 4.63
CA PHE A 90 13.47 -10.88 5.53
C PHE A 90 13.48 -12.01 6.55
N ASP A 91 13.88 -13.19 6.10
CA ASP A 91 14.27 -14.24 7.01
C ASP A 91 15.67 -13.92 7.52
N LEU A 92 15.69 -13.06 8.55
CA LEU A 92 16.91 -12.69 9.27
C LEU A 92 17.69 -13.93 9.69
N SER A 93 16.98 -15.00 10.06
CA SER A 93 17.61 -16.23 10.53
C SER A 93 18.33 -16.96 9.39
N SER A 94 17.70 -17.08 8.21
CA SER A 94 18.38 -17.65 7.03
C SER A 94 19.57 -16.81 6.56
N LYS A 95 19.45 -15.47 6.55
CA LYS A 95 20.55 -14.58 6.14
C LYS A 95 21.74 -14.60 7.13
N LEU A 96 21.47 -14.59 8.43
CA LEU A 96 22.52 -14.73 9.44
C LEU A 96 23.19 -16.11 9.37
N THR A 97 22.42 -17.17 9.11
CA THR A 97 22.96 -18.53 8.95
C THR A 97 23.90 -18.61 7.74
N SER A 98 23.49 -18.10 6.57
CA SER A 98 24.39 -18.02 5.41
C SER A 98 25.62 -17.15 5.66
N TYR A 99 25.49 -16.02 6.37
CA TYR A 99 26.63 -15.17 6.68
C TYR A 99 27.65 -15.86 7.60
N ILE A 100 27.20 -16.63 8.59
CA ILE A 100 28.07 -17.41 9.48
C ILE A 100 28.75 -18.55 8.72
N GLU A 101 28.04 -19.23 7.80
CA GLU A 101 28.62 -20.27 6.95
C GLU A 101 29.68 -19.72 5.99
N ASP A 102 29.42 -18.58 5.38
CA ASP A 102 30.37 -17.91 4.48
C ASP A 102 31.61 -17.42 5.25
N TYR A 103 31.43 -16.91 6.47
CA TYR A 103 32.56 -16.52 7.32
C TYR A 103 33.45 -17.70 7.73
N LYS A 104 32.85 -18.86 8.02
CA LYS A 104 33.60 -20.09 8.30
C LYS A 104 34.41 -20.57 7.09
N LYS A 105 33.83 -20.50 5.88
CA LYS A 105 34.53 -20.88 4.64
C LYS A 105 35.69 -19.94 4.25
N THR A 106 35.71 -18.73 4.80
CA THR A 106 36.77 -17.75 4.53
C THR A 106 37.88 -17.80 5.60
N THR A 107 37.69 -18.58 6.67
CA THR A 107 38.63 -18.70 7.80
C THR A 107 39.35 -20.05 7.85
N ASP A 108 39.01 -20.98 6.94
CA ASP A 108 39.84 -22.15 6.55
C ASP A 108 40.56 -21.85 5.22
#